data_AF-A0A4P6JSV0-F1
#
_entry.id   AF-A0A4P6JSV0-F1
#
_cell.length_a   1.000
_cell.length_b   1.000
_cell.length_c   1.000
_cell.angle_alpha   90.00
_cell.angle_beta   90.00
_cell.angle_gamma   90.00
#
_symmetry.space_group_name_H-M   'P 1'
#
loop_
_entity.id
_entity.type
_entity.pdbx_description
1 polymer ?
#
loop_
_entity_poly.entity_id
_entity_poly.type
_entity_poly.pdbx_seq_one_letter_code
_entity_poly.pdbx_strand_id
1 'polypeptide(L)'
;MDSRTQFSSGGMTMAAQAQPRRSGGCFPLALVAFVLGIIVGVAAVFSYILIAGNDNSPRSAPPYTGKGAIMAQISTGYISQLVTQNANSAGLPGTIKDTQVQLVQNGPITITGQDQVNVLGINVTKQFTLRLQPTVEACQLRMHLIHADIGGFPITGMTTQFEDQLNQQFQIKVSNLPSGFTYCMTETRTNSDGLTLVYAATPAQSSALGPEDRKALAS
;
A
#
# COMPACT_ATOMS: atom_id res chain seq x y z
N MET A 1 -41.61 96.43 -38.63
CA MET A 1 -42.82 95.58 -38.70
C MET A 1 -42.77 94.86 -40.02
N ASP A 2 -42.44 93.58 -40.02
CA ASP A 2 -43.22 92.58 -40.75
C ASP A 2 -42.78 91.17 -40.35
N SER A 3 -43.77 90.39 -39.94
CA SER A 3 -43.67 88.97 -39.59
C SER A 3 -43.87 88.15 -40.85
N ARG A 4 -43.04 87.13 -41.08
CA ARG A 4 -43.48 85.90 -41.75
C ARG A 4 -42.68 84.69 -41.28
N THR A 5 -43.43 83.82 -40.61
CA THR A 5 -43.18 82.41 -40.37
C THR A 5 -43.00 81.64 -41.67
N GLN A 6 -42.02 80.74 -41.74
CA GLN A 6 -42.15 79.48 -42.49
C GLN A 6 -41.37 78.36 -41.81
N PHE A 7 -42.11 77.29 -41.55
CA PHE A 7 -41.67 75.96 -41.14
C PHE A 7 -40.99 75.26 -42.33
N SER A 8 -39.86 74.58 -42.11
CA SER A 8 -39.46 73.45 -42.95
C SER A 8 -38.67 72.43 -42.14
N SER A 9 -39.25 71.24 -42.10
CA SER A 9 -38.71 70.01 -41.53
C SER A 9 -37.69 69.40 -42.50
N GLY A 10 -36.52 68.98 -42.00
CA GLY A 10 -35.52 68.32 -42.83
C GLY A 10 -34.36 67.71 -42.05
N GLY A 11 -34.46 66.42 -41.75
CA GLY A 11 -33.31 65.50 -41.71
C GLY A 11 -32.45 65.49 -40.45
N MET A 12 -32.93 64.84 -39.38
CA MET A 12 -32.06 64.36 -38.32
C MET A 12 -31.26 63.13 -38.80
N THR A 13 -29.94 63.24 -38.68
CA THR A 13 -28.98 62.19 -38.32
C THR A 13 -28.90 60.93 -39.20
N MET A 14 -27.90 60.91 -40.10
CA MET A 14 -27.16 59.70 -40.40
C MET A 14 -26.04 59.53 -39.37
N ALA A 15 -25.98 58.38 -38.68
CA ALA A 15 -24.74 57.66 -38.42
C ALA A 15 -25.01 56.29 -37.76
N ALA A 16 -24.83 55.25 -38.58
CA ALA A 16 -24.32 53.92 -38.22
C ALA A 16 -24.97 53.19 -37.04
N GLN A 17 -25.92 52.30 -37.39
CA GLN A 17 -26.15 51.06 -36.67
C GLN A 17 -24.84 50.27 -36.54
N ALA A 18 -24.30 50.18 -35.32
CA ALA A 18 -23.24 49.22 -35.02
C ALA A 18 -23.84 47.80 -35.03
N GLN A 19 -23.46 47.03 -36.04
CA GLN A 19 -23.82 45.63 -36.22
C GLN A 19 -23.44 44.77 -35.00
N PRO A 20 -24.22 43.71 -34.68
CA PRO A 20 -23.84 42.72 -33.69
C PRO A 20 -22.59 41.98 -34.17
N ARG A 21 -21.46 42.20 -33.50
CA ARG A 21 -20.24 41.40 -33.75
C ARG A 21 -20.50 39.97 -33.27
N ARG A 22 -20.71 39.09 -34.24
CA ARG A 22 -20.71 37.63 -34.13
C ARG A 22 -19.61 37.14 -33.18
N SER A 23 -20.01 36.71 -31.98
CA SER A 23 -19.18 35.92 -31.06
C SER A 23 -19.26 34.43 -31.44
N GLY A 24 -18.68 34.08 -32.59
CA GLY A 24 -18.72 32.72 -33.14
C GLY A 24 -17.48 31.86 -32.84
N GLY A 25 -16.58 32.30 -31.95
CA GLY A 25 -15.27 31.66 -31.74
C GLY A 25 -14.94 31.23 -30.30
N CYS A 26 -15.79 31.54 -29.29
CA CYS A 26 -15.49 31.19 -27.88
C CYS A 26 -15.89 29.76 -27.49
N PHE A 27 -16.72 29.08 -28.28
CA PHE A 27 -17.18 27.73 -27.95
C PHE A 27 -16.05 26.69 -27.87
N PRO A 28 -15.09 26.61 -28.83
CA PRO A 28 -13.99 25.66 -28.71
C PRO A 28 -13.05 26.00 -27.54
N LEU A 29 -12.85 27.28 -27.23
CA LEU A 29 -11.96 27.70 -26.16
C LEU A 29 -12.55 27.39 -24.77
N ALA A 30 -13.86 27.60 -24.59
CA ALA A 30 -14.58 27.21 -23.39
C ALA A 30 -14.59 25.68 -23.21
N LEU A 31 -14.75 24.91 -24.29
CA LEU A 31 -14.72 23.46 -24.25
C LEU A 31 -13.33 22.91 -23.90
N VAL A 32 -12.26 23.50 -24.45
CA VAL A 32 -10.87 23.15 -24.07
C VAL A 32 -10.60 23.48 -22.60
N ALA A 33 -11.00 24.66 -22.13
CA ALA A 33 -10.82 25.05 -20.72
C ALA A 33 -11.62 24.15 -19.77
N PHE A 34 -12.83 23.73 -20.16
CA PHE A 34 -13.66 22.81 -19.39
C PHE A 34 -13.02 21.41 -19.31
N VAL A 35 -12.53 20.87 -20.42
CA VAL A 35 -11.82 19.57 -20.45
C VAL A 35 -10.54 19.62 -19.63
N LEU A 36 -9.74 20.69 -19.74
CA LEU A 36 -8.56 20.92 -18.90
C LEU A 36 -8.93 21.00 -17.42
N GLY A 37 -10.02 21.70 -17.08
CA GLY A 37 -10.54 21.77 -15.73
C GLY A 37 -10.93 20.40 -15.17
N ILE A 38 -11.56 19.54 -15.97
CA ILE A 38 -11.87 18.16 -15.57
C ILE A 38 -10.58 17.36 -15.37
N ILE A 39 -9.61 17.44 -16.29
CA ILE A 39 -8.35 16.69 -16.16
C ILE A 39 -7.60 17.12 -14.90
N VAL A 40 -7.50 18.43 -14.64
CA VAL A 40 -6.86 18.97 -13.44
C VAL A 40 -7.63 18.58 -12.19
N GLY A 41 -8.97 18.64 -12.21
CA GLY A 41 -9.81 18.23 -11.10
C GLY A 41 -9.68 16.75 -10.78
N VAL A 42 -9.71 15.88 -11.78
CA VAL A 42 -9.48 14.43 -11.64
C VAL A 42 -8.08 14.18 -11.10
N ALA A 43 -7.06 14.82 -11.67
CA ALA A 43 -5.68 14.68 -11.20
C ALA A 43 -5.52 15.15 -9.74
N ALA A 44 -6.19 16.24 -9.34
CA ALA A 44 -6.16 16.75 -7.97
C ALA A 44 -6.83 15.79 -6.99
N VAL A 45 -8.00 15.23 -7.35
CA VAL A 45 -8.70 14.23 -6.52
C VAL A 45 -7.86 12.96 -6.41
N PHE A 46 -7.29 12.48 -7.53
CA PHE A 46 -6.43 11.29 -7.53
C PHE A 46 -5.17 11.51 -6.67
N SER A 47 -4.55 12.68 -6.77
CA SER A 47 -3.39 13.06 -5.95
C SER A 47 -3.75 13.15 -4.48
N TYR A 48 -4.91 13.71 -4.14
CA TYR A 48 -5.38 13.79 -2.76
C TYR A 48 -5.61 12.41 -2.14
N ILE A 49 -6.22 11.47 -2.88
CA ILE A 49 -6.43 10.09 -2.41
C ILE A 49 -5.10 9.36 -2.22
N LEU A 50 -4.11 9.59 -3.08
CA LEU A 50 -2.78 9.00 -2.95
C LEU A 50 -2.04 9.57 -1.73
N ILE A 51 -2.12 10.88 -1.48
CA ILE A 51 -1.39 11.55 -0.39
C ILE A 51 -2.07 11.35 0.98
N ALA A 52 -3.39 11.19 1.03
CA ALA A 52 -4.15 10.99 2.28
C ALA A 52 -3.94 9.61 2.93
N GLY A 53 -2.85 8.91 2.57
CA GLY A 53 -2.42 7.69 3.23
C GLY A 53 -1.99 7.93 4.65
N ASN A 54 -2.89 7.57 5.57
CA ASN A 54 -2.53 7.46 6.96
C ASN A 54 -1.58 6.28 7.14
N ASP A 55 -0.44 6.52 7.81
CA ASP A 55 0.39 5.45 8.35
C ASP A 55 -0.49 4.56 9.24
N ASN A 56 -0.42 3.25 9.03
CA ASN A 56 -1.11 2.33 9.94
C ASN A 56 -0.37 2.33 11.27
N SER A 57 -1.10 2.53 12.37
CA SER A 57 -0.53 2.47 13.71
C SER A 57 0.18 1.12 13.93
N PRO A 58 1.40 1.10 14.49
CA PRO A 58 2.07 -0.13 14.85
C PRO A 58 1.19 -0.99 15.75
N ARG A 59 1.04 -2.28 15.43
CA ARG A 59 0.41 -3.25 16.34
C ARG A 59 1.44 -3.68 17.38
N SER A 60 1.06 -3.63 18.66
CA SER A 60 1.90 -4.11 19.75
C SER A 60 2.21 -5.60 19.59
N ALA A 61 3.49 -5.96 19.56
CA ALA A 61 3.90 -7.35 19.63
C ALA A 61 3.65 -7.90 21.06
N PRO A 62 3.19 -9.15 21.21
CA PRO A 62 3.00 -9.77 22.52
C PRO A 62 4.35 -9.90 23.27
N PRO A 63 4.35 -9.78 24.62
CA PRO A 63 5.57 -9.87 25.42
C PRO A 63 6.17 -11.28 25.46
N TYR A 64 7.50 -11.36 25.54
CA TYR A 64 8.24 -12.61 25.65
C TYR A 64 7.87 -13.41 26.91
N THR A 65 7.52 -14.68 26.74
CA THR A 65 7.21 -15.57 27.86
C THR A 65 8.28 -16.64 28.16
N GLY A 66 9.38 -16.71 27.39
CA GLY A 66 10.46 -17.67 27.63
C GLY A 66 10.13 -19.13 27.31
N LYS A 67 8.89 -19.45 26.96
CA LYS A 67 8.38 -20.81 26.76
C LYS A 67 8.32 -21.12 25.26
N GLY A 68 9.47 -21.41 24.65
CA GLY A 68 9.58 -21.80 23.24
C GLY A 68 10.33 -23.12 23.11
N ALA A 69 9.73 -24.11 22.45
CA ALA A 69 10.36 -25.42 22.22
C ALA A 69 11.17 -25.45 20.90
N ILE A 70 10.84 -24.56 19.95
CA ILE A 70 11.49 -24.48 18.63
C ILE A 70 11.66 -23.01 18.23
N MET A 71 12.83 -22.68 17.71
CA MET A 71 13.11 -21.37 17.10
C MET A 71 13.48 -21.58 15.64
N ALA A 72 12.89 -20.78 14.75
CA ALA A 72 13.26 -20.69 13.35
C ALA A 72 13.75 -19.27 13.06
N GLN A 73 14.80 -19.13 12.26
CA GLN A 73 15.32 -17.81 11.89
C GLN A 73 15.23 -17.63 10.38
N ILE A 74 14.61 -16.52 9.97
CA ILE A 74 14.55 -16.08 8.59
C ILE A 74 15.61 -15.01 8.39
N SER A 75 16.56 -15.24 7.50
CA SER A 75 17.64 -14.28 7.24
C SER A 75 17.14 -13.03 6.50
N THR A 76 17.87 -11.93 6.68
CA THR A 76 17.62 -10.66 5.97
C THR A 76 17.65 -10.83 4.45
N GLY A 77 18.55 -11.67 3.93
CA GLY A 77 18.66 -11.97 2.50
C GLY A 77 17.41 -12.64 1.94
N TYR A 78 16.83 -13.60 2.68
CA TYR A 78 15.57 -14.23 2.27
C TYR A 78 14.41 -13.23 2.26
N ILE A 79 14.30 -12.40 3.30
CA ILE A 79 13.28 -11.35 3.39
C ILE A 79 13.40 -10.38 2.19
N SER A 80 14.62 -9.96 1.85
CA SER A 80 14.88 -9.05 0.72
C SER A 80 14.42 -9.65 -0.61
N GLN A 81 14.76 -10.92 -0.87
CA GLN A 81 14.35 -11.62 -2.09
C GLN A 81 12.82 -11.77 -2.17
N LEU A 82 12.19 -12.17 -1.06
CA LEU A 82 10.75 -12.37 -1.02
C LEU A 82 10.00 -11.07 -1.27
N VAL A 83 10.46 -9.97 -0.66
CA VAL A 83 9.84 -8.65 -0.87
C VAL A 83 10.05 -8.18 -2.30
N THR A 84 11.24 -8.37 -2.87
CA THR A 84 11.51 -8.03 -4.28
C THR A 84 10.59 -8.79 -5.23
N GLN A 85 10.34 -10.08 -4.98
CA GLN A 85 9.43 -10.90 -5.78
C GLN A 85 7.96 -10.47 -5.67
N ASN A 86 7.50 -10.16 -4.45
CA ASN A 86 6.11 -9.72 -4.21
C ASN A 86 5.86 -8.30 -4.69
N ALA A 87 6.84 -7.40 -4.57
CA ALA A 87 6.73 -6.02 -5.02
C ALA A 87 6.43 -5.95 -6.52
N ASN A 88 7.11 -6.77 -7.34
CA ASN A 88 6.82 -6.91 -8.76
C ASN A 88 5.43 -7.54 -9.04
N SER A 89 4.94 -8.40 -8.15
CA SER A 89 3.66 -9.12 -8.30
C SER A 89 2.44 -8.32 -7.78
N ALA A 90 2.68 -7.32 -6.94
CA ALA A 90 1.64 -6.48 -6.34
C ALA A 90 1.25 -5.27 -7.21
N GLY A 91 1.79 -5.17 -8.42
CA GLY A 91 1.42 -4.12 -9.39
C GLY A 91 2.26 -2.85 -9.31
N LEU A 92 3.44 -2.88 -8.67
CA LEU A 92 4.40 -1.78 -8.84
C LEU A 92 4.81 -1.71 -10.32
N PRO A 93 4.72 -0.55 -10.97
CA PRO A 93 4.82 -0.43 -12.42
C PRO A 93 6.25 -0.59 -12.97
N GLY A 94 7.27 -0.65 -12.11
CA GLY A 94 8.67 -0.72 -12.51
C GLY A 94 9.40 -2.00 -12.10
N THR A 95 10.71 -1.97 -12.27
CA THR A 95 11.62 -3.05 -11.89
C THR A 95 12.32 -2.68 -10.59
N ILE A 96 12.11 -3.50 -9.57
CA ILE A 96 12.75 -3.34 -8.25
C ILE A 96 14.21 -3.81 -8.28
N LYS A 97 15.11 -2.96 -7.78
CA LYS A 97 16.56 -3.20 -7.66
C LYS A 97 17.12 -2.69 -6.33
N ASP A 98 18.32 -3.16 -6.00
CA ASP A 98 19.12 -2.71 -4.84
C ASP A 98 18.35 -2.73 -3.51
N THR A 99 17.54 -3.78 -3.32
CA THR A 99 16.74 -3.97 -2.10
C THR A 99 17.62 -4.24 -0.90
N GLN A 100 17.51 -3.37 0.11
CA GLN A 100 18.16 -3.46 1.40
C GLN A 100 17.12 -3.64 2.49
N VAL A 101 17.44 -4.47 3.48
CA VAL A 101 16.58 -4.74 4.63
C VAL A 101 17.31 -4.27 5.88
N GLN A 102 16.65 -3.42 6.64
CA GLN A 102 17.11 -2.93 7.94
C GLN A 102 16.15 -3.43 9.01
N LEU A 103 16.69 -4.06 10.05
CA LEU A 103 15.91 -4.57 11.16
C LEU A 103 16.29 -3.82 12.42
N VAL A 104 15.27 -3.38 13.15
CA VAL A 104 15.43 -2.81 14.49
C VAL A 104 15.07 -3.90 15.49
N GLN A 105 15.81 -4.00 16.59
CA GLN A 105 15.55 -5.01 17.62
C GLN A 105 14.11 -4.90 18.15
N ASN A 106 13.34 -5.98 18.03
CA ASN A 106 11.91 -6.05 18.37
C ASN A 106 11.04 -4.95 17.72
N GLY A 107 11.52 -4.36 16.62
CA GLY A 107 10.87 -3.28 15.91
C GLY A 107 10.42 -3.70 14.50
N PRO A 108 9.91 -2.73 13.72
CA PRO A 108 9.54 -2.97 12.34
C PRO A 108 10.76 -3.28 11.46
N ILE A 109 10.51 -4.02 10.39
CA ILE A 109 11.44 -4.30 9.30
C ILE A 109 11.28 -3.18 8.29
N THR A 110 12.36 -2.45 8.03
CA THR A 110 12.39 -1.40 7.00
C THR A 110 13.07 -1.94 5.76
N ILE A 111 12.44 -1.77 4.61
CA ILE A 111 12.94 -2.25 3.32
C ILE A 111 13.04 -1.06 2.40
N THR A 112 14.21 -0.84 1.84
CA THR A 112 14.45 0.27 0.90
C THR A 112 15.05 -0.27 -0.38
N GLY A 113 14.77 0.37 -1.50
CA GLY A 113 15.44 0.04 -2.76
C GLY A 113 15.10 1.03 -3.85
N GLN A 114 15.31 0.63 -5.09
CA GLN A 114 15.06 1.44 -6.27
C GLN A 114 13.98 0.80 -7.15
N ASP A 115 13.02 1.60 -7.57
CA ASP A 115 12.01 1.27 -8.57
C ASP A 115 12.35 1.98 -9.88
N GLN A 116 12.65 1.20 -10.92
CA GLN A 116 12.96 1.71 -12.25
C GLN A 116 11.74 1.57 -13.17
N VAL A 117 11.14 2.69 -13.53
CA VAL A 117 9.95 2.74 -14.41
C VAL A 117 10.34 3.32 -15.77
N ASN A 118 9.84 2.74 -16.85
CA ASN A 118 9.98 3.30 -18.19
C ASN A 118 8.77 4.17 -18.52
N VAL A 119 8.99 5.48 -18.64
CA VAL A 119 7.96 6.45 -19.01
C VAL A 119 8.35 7.06 -20.35
N LEU A 120 7.57 6.77 -21.40
CA LEU A 120 7.78 7.32 -22.75
C LEU A 120 9.19 7.08 -23.31
N GLY A 121 9.80 5.92 -23.01
CA GLY A 121 11.15 5.57 -23.45
C GLY A 121 12.27 6.08 -22.55
N ILE A 122 11.94 6.82 -21.49
CA ILE A 122 12.90 7.32 -20.50
C ILE A 122 12.82 6.46 -19.24
N ASN A 123 13.97 5.92 -18.83
CA ASN A 123 14.08 5.21 -17.56
C ASN A 123 14.17 6.23 -16.42
N VAL A 124 13.18 6.20 -15.52
CA VAL A 124 13.15 7.01 -14.30
C VAL A 124 13.33 6.08 -13.12
N THR A 125 14.32 6.38 -12.27
CA THR A 125 14.58 5.62 -11.05
C THR A 125 14.06 6.41 -9.85
N LYS A 126 13.25 5.76 -9.01
CA LYS A 126 12.75 6.32 -7.76
C LYS A 126 13.16 5.43 -6.60
N GLN A 127 13.45 6.02 -5.45
CA GLN A 127 13.63 5.25 -4.22
C GLN A 127 12.25 4.78 -3.72
N PHE A 128 12.16 3.58 -3.18
CA PHE A 128 11.00 3.14 -2.43
C PHE A 128 11.38 2.79 -0.99
N THR A 129 10.42 2.92 -0.09
CA THR A 129 10.55 2.52 1.32
C THR A 129 9.29 1.78 1.75
N LEU A 130 9.45 0.61 2.35
CA LEU A 130 8.40 -0.16 2.99
C LEU A 130 8.76 -0.36 4.46
N ARG A 131 7.78 -0.27 5.36
CA ARG A 131 7.95 -0.65 6.76
C ARG A 131 6.92 -1.71 7.11
N LEU A 132 7.40 -2.85 7.56
CA LEU A 132 6.61 -4.03 7.90
C LEU A 132 6.71 -4.30 9.40
N GLN A 133 5.58 -4.57 10.04
CA GLN A 133 5.53 -5.00 11.44
C GLN A 133 5.19 -6.50 11.48
N PRO A 134 6.11 -7.38 11.89
CA PRO A 134 5.77 -8.77 12.13
C PRO A 134 4.91 -8.88 13.39
N THR A 135 3.88 -9.71 13.33
CA THR A 135 2.94 -10.03 14.40
C THR A 135 2.60 -11.51 14.38
N VAL A 136 2.07 -12.00 15.50
CA VAL A 136 1.51 -13.35 15.58
C VAL A 136 0.00 -13.24 15.65
N GLU A 137 -0.68 -13.83 14.67
CA GLU A 137 -2.13 -13.90 14.64
C GLU A 137 -2.56 -15.34 14.37
N ALA A 138 -3.47 -15.87 15.19
CA ALA A 138 -3.99 -17.23 15.06
C ALA A 138 -2.88 -18.30 14.86
N CYS A 139 -1.83 -18.26 15.70
CA CYS A 139 -0.66 -19.17 15.65
C CYS A 139 0.21 -19.05 14.38
N GLN A 140 0.07 -17.99 13.58
CA GLN A 140 0.80 -17.79 12.33
C GLN A 140 1.49 -16.42 12.31
N LEU A 141 2.59 -16.35 11.56
CA LEU A 141 3.24 -15.08 11.24
C LEU A 141 2.32 -14.26 10.33
N ARG A 142 2.09 -13.00 10.72
CA ARG A 142 1.53 -11.96 9.87
C ARG A 142 2.51 -10.81 9.77
N MET A 143 2.58 -10.22 8.59
CA MET A 143 3.42 -9.10 8.26
C MET A 143 2.48 -7.95 7.89
N HIS A 144 2.37 -6.95 8.75
CA HIS A 144 1.53 -5.79 8.47
C HIS A 144 2.33 -4.69 7.83
N LEU A 145 1.83 -4.14 6.73
CA LEU A 145 2.43 -2.98 6.09
C LEU A 145 2.01 -1.71 6.83
N ILE A 146 2.94 -1.14 7.60
CA ILE A 146 2.67 0.08 8.39
C ILE A 146 2.94 1.36 7.60
N HIS A 147 3.84 1.30 6.61
CA HIS A 147 4.17 2.44 5.75
C HIS A 147 4.70 1.94 4.39
N ALA A 148 4.32 2.63 3.32
CA ALA A 148 4.83 2.39 1.98
C ALA A 148 4.95 3.72 1.23
N ASP A 149 6.11 3.97 0.63
CA ASP A 149 6.47 5.22 -0.05
C ASP A 149 7.26 4.93 -1.33
N ILE A 150 6.97 5.68 -2.40
CA ILE A 150 7.82 5.72 -3.60
C ILE A 150 8.11 7.17 -3.98
N GLY A 151 9.39 7.54 -3.95
CA GLY A 151 9.87 8.86 -4.31
C GLY A 151 9.35 9.97 -3.41
N GLY A 152 9.04 9.67 -2.15
CA GLY A 152 8.47 10.61 -1.18
C GLY A 152 6.94 10.73 -1.24
N PHE A 153 6.26 9.87 -2.00
CA PHE A 153 4.81 9.79 -2.04
C PHE A 153 4.30 8.49 -1.39
N PRO A 154 3.38 8.57 -0.41
CA PRO A 154 2.79 7.39 0.18
C PRO A 154 1.96 6.61 -0.85
N ILE A 155 2.05 5.29 -0.81
CA ILE A 155 1.27 4.39 -1.67
C ILE A 155 0.25 3.67 -0.81
N THR A 156 -1.02 4.03 -0.98
CA THR A 156 -2.14 3.49 -0.22
C THR A 156 -2.91 2.43 -0.98
N GLY A 157 -3.07 2.61 -2.29
CA GLY A 157 -3.98 1.79 -3.10
C GLY A 157 -3.57 0.33 -3.30
N MET A 158 -2.31 0.00 -3.02
CA MET A 158 -1.74 -1.35 -3.28
C MET A 158 -1.29 -2.07 -2.00
N THR A 159 -1.47 -1.46 -0.83
CA THR A 159 -0.93 -1.99 0.44
C THR A 159 -1.57 -3.30 0.86
N THR A 160 -2.88 -3.45 0.68
CA THR A 160 -3.62 -4.66 1.07
C THR A 160 -3.25 -5.86 0.22
N GLN A 161 -3.21 -5.70 -1.10
CA GLN A 161 -2.82 -6.77 -2.01
C GLN A 161 -1.37 -7.20 -1.79
N PHE A 162 -0.47 -6.24 -1.58
CA PHE A 162 0.92 -6.53 -1.24
C PHE A 162 1.03 -7.28 0.10
N GLU A 163 0.31 -6.82 1.13
CA GLU A 163 0.25 -7.47 2.44
C GLU A 163 -0.28 -8.92 2.34
N ASP A 164 -1.34 -9.15 1.56
CA ASP A 164 -1.90 -10.48 1.36
C ASP A 164 -0.93 -11.43 0.64
N GLN A 165 -0.30 -10.98 -0.44
CA GLN A 165 0.69 -11.77 -1.17
C GLN A 165 1.89 -12.11 -0.29
N LEU A 166 2.39 -11.12 0.45
CA LEU A 166 3.52 -11.29 1.35
C LEU A 166 3.16 -12.26 2.48
N ASN A 167 1.99 -12.14 3.09
CA ASN A 167 1.49 -13.06 4.11
C ASN A 167 1.30 -14.49 3.58
N GLN A 168 0.84 -14.67 2.34
CA GLN A 168 0.73 -16.00 1.72
C GLN A 168 2.10 -16.66 1.55
N GLN A 169 3.12 -15.90 1.17
CA GLN A 169 4.47 -16.45 0.95
C GLN A 169 5.26 -16.65 2.24
N PHE A 170 4.97 -15.89 3.30
CA PHE A 170 5.57 -16.07 4.63
C PHE A 170 4.95 -17.22 5.44
N GLN A 171 3.90 -17.89 4.94
CA GLN A 171 3.34 -19.07 5.59
C GLN A 171 4.33 -20.23 5.55
N ILE A 172 5.03 -20.42 6.67
CA ILE A 172 5.93 -21.57 6.86
C ILE A 172 5.09 -22.82 7.04
N LYS A 173 5.26 -23.79 6.14
CA LYS A 173 4.72 -25.13 6.31
C LYS A 173 5.50 -25.84 7.41
N VAL A 174 4.86 -26.00 8.57
CA VAL A 174 5.38 -26.76 9.72
C VAL A 174 5.37 -28.29 9.51
N SER A 175 5.07 -28.76 8.28
CA SER A 175 4.93 -30.18 7.94
C SER A 175 6.19 -31.01 8.15
N ASN A 176 7.35 -30.37 8.25
CA ASN A 176 8.64 -31.04 8.45
C ASN A 176 9.06 -31.09 9.94
N LEU A 177 8.21 -30.64 10.86
CA LEU A 177 8.47 -30.73 12.30
C LEU A 177 8.09 -32.13 12.82
N PRO A 178 8.71 -32.59 13.93
CA PRO A 178 8.40 -33.89 14.52
C PRO A 178 6.90 -34.12 14.72
N SER A 179 6.42 -35.31 14.39
CA SER A 179 5.02 -35.69 14.60
C SER A 179 4.72 -35.88 16.09
N GLY A 180 3.42 -35.90 16.45
CA GLY A 180 2.98 -36.05 17.84
C GLY A 180 2.87 -34.74 18.63
N PHE A 181 3.09 -33.59 17.98
CA PHE A 181 2.94 -32.26 18.58
C PHE A 181 2.08 -31.35 17.70
N THR A 182 1.35 -30.46 18.35
CA THR A 182 0.72 -29.29 17.74
C THR A 182 1.67 -28.11 17.90
N TYR A 183 2.03 -27.48 16.79
CA TYR A 183 2.91 -26.33 16.77
C TYR A 183 2.11 -25.03 16.63
N CYS A 184 2.34 -24.08 17.53
CA CYS A 184 1.75 -22.76 17.46
C CYS A 184 2.86 -21.71 17.55
N MET A 185 2.90 -20.77 16.61
CA MET A 185 3.78 -19.62 16.74
C MET A 185 3.28 -18.77 17.91
N THR A 186 4.19 -18.45 18.83
CA THR A 186 3.87 -17.67 20.03
C THR A 186 4.49 -16.27 19.98
N GLU A 187 5.58 -16.11 19.23
CA GLU A 187 6.31 -14.85 19.20
C GLU A 187 7.13 -14.69 17.92
N THR A 188 7.37 -13.43 17.57
CA THR A 188 8.29 -13.02 16.50
C THR A 188 9.27 -11.99 17.07
N ARG A 189 10.52 -12.02 16.61
CA ARG A 189 11.56 -11.07 17.01
C ARG A 189 12.39 -10.67 15.83
N THR A 190 12.53 -9.38 15.65
CA THR A 190 13.50 -8.80 14.74
C THR A 190 14.81 -8.58 15.49
N ASN A 191 15.92 -8.98 14.88
CA ASN A 191 17.28 -8.69 15.32
C ASN A 191 18.13 -8.29 14.11
N SER A 192 19.40 -7.94 14.31
CA SER A 192 20.30 -7.54 13.21
C SER A 192 20.43 -8.60 12.11
N ASP A 193 20.24 -9.87 12.47
CA ASP A 193 20.55 -11.02 11.62
C ASP A 193 19.31 -11.54 10.88
N GLY A 194 18.10 -11.15 11.32
CA GLY A 194 16.86 -11.57 10.70
C GLY A 194 15.61 -11.54 11.60
N LEU A 195 14.60 -12.28 11.16
CA LEU A 195 13.34 -12.47 11.86
C LEU A 195 13.35 -13.85 12.53
N THR A 196 13.42 -13.87 13.85
CA THR A 196 13.28 -15.08 14.67
C THR A 196 11.82 -15.34 14.95
N LEU A 197 11.40 -16.59 14.78
CA LEU A 197 10.07 -17.10 15.02
C LEU A 197 10.14 -18.14 16.13
N VAL A 198 9.30 -17.99 17.14
CA VAL A 198 9.26 -18.90 18.28
C VAL A 198 7.97 -19.70 18.24
N TYR A 199 8.10 -21.01 18.35
CA TYR A 199 6.98 -21.94 18.38
C TYR A 199 6.90 -22.66 19.72
N ALA A 200 5.69 -22.75 20.25
CA ALA A 200 5.33 -23.72 21.27
C ALA A 200 4.98 -25.05 20.60
N ALA A 201 5.48 -26.14 21.16
CA ALA A 201 5.10 -27.49 20.80
C ALA A 201 4.32 -28.08 21.97
N THR A 202 3.03 -28.34 21.77
CA THR A 202 2.21 -29.06 22.75
C THR A 202 2.02 -30.49 22.27
N PRO A 203 2.17 -31.52 23.12
CA PRO A 203 1.85 -32.88 22.71
C PRO A 203 0.44 -32.91 22.13
N ALA A 204 0.30 -33.41 20.91
CA ALA A 204 -1.00 -33.67 20.33
C ALA A 204 -1.65 -34.68 21.28
N GLN A 205 -2.64 -34.25 22.06
CA GLN A 205 -3.31 -35.14 23.01
C GLN A 205 -3.74 -36.37 22.23
N SER A 206 -3.14 -37.51 22.59
CA SER A 206 -3.61 -38.79 22.12
C SER A 206 -5.04 -38.92 22.62
N SER A 207 -6.01 -38.66 21.75
CA SER A 207 -7.41 -39.04 21.96
C SER A 207 -7.50 -40.58 21.90
N ALA A 208 -6.80 -41.26 22.81
CA ALA A 208 -6.80 -42.70 22.98
C ALA A 208 -6.44 -43.01 24.44
N LEU A 209 -7.37 -42.68 25.33
CA LEU A 209 -7.73 -43.63 26.38
C LEU A 209 -9.16 -44.04 26.02
N GLY A 210 -9.27 -45.05 25.17
CA GLY A 210 -10.52 -45.76 24.99
C GLY A 210 -11.00 -46.27 26.35
N PRO A 211 -12.31 -46.44 26.56
CA PRO A 211 -12.86 -46.87 27.84
C PRO A 211 -12.34 -48.24 28.34
N GLU A 212 -11.58 -48.99 27.54
CA GLU A 212 -10.99 -50.27 27.92
C GLU A 212 -9.79 -50.17 28.87
N ASP A 213 -8.98 -49.10 28.80
CA ASP A 213 -7.81 -48.95 29.69
C ASP A 213 -8.18 -48.54 31.13
N ARG A 214 -9.44 -48.16 31.37
CA ARG A 214 -9.94 -47.91 32.74
C ARG A 214 -10.17 -49.18 33.55
N LYS A 215 -10.23 -50.37 32.93
CA LYS A 215 -10.42 -51.64 33.64
C LYS A 215 -9.11 -52.26 34.17
N ALA A 216 -7.95 -51.86 33.65
CA ALA A 216 -6.66 -52.40 34.08
C ALA A 216 -6.05 -51.72 35.32
N LEU A 217 -6.66 -50.64 35.82
CA LEU A 217 -6.22 -49.90 37.02
C LEU A 217 -7.15 -50.08 38.23
N ALA A 218 -8.17 -50.94 38.12
CA ALA A 218 -9.13 -51.24 39.19
C ALA A 218 -9.06 -52.70 39.68
N SER A 219 -8.02 -53.46 39.30
CA SER A 219 -7.78 -54.84 39.73
C SER A 219 -6.45 -54.95 40.46
#